data_AF-A0AAV1HWH4-F1
#
_entry.id   AF-A0AAV1HWH4-F1
#
_cell.length_a   1.000
_cell.length_b   1.000
_cell.length_c   1.000
_cell.angle_alpha   90.00
_cell.angle_beta   90.00
_cell.angle_gamma   90.00
#
_symmetry.space_group_name_H-M   'P 1'
#
loop_
_entity.id
_entity.type
_entity.pdbx_description
1 polymer ?
#
loop_
_entity_poly.entity_id
_entity_poly.type
_entity_poly.pdbx_seq_one_letter_code
_entity_poly.pdbx_strand_id
1 'polypeptide(L)'
;MLPLDIIAVGEVTEGQETSFIHAPSHNAGLLGRQFATLAKAGAHGVMLDVWWGICERHGPKQYDFKAYIELFKKAKKSGLKVQAVMSFHAGGGNVGDGSCDIPLPPWVLKAGELENDDIFYTDKRQSRDHECLSLGCDKAPILDGRTPLQAYADFIEEFAHQCNLHDLWGSTVTEICVGTGPCGELRYPAYQEKGGKWSYFGEMLGTGATGGLSVQRGIPGIGEFQCYDKFMMSDLRNHAEAVNEPEWGDPPREGAGSYDFAPWETEFFALTNAASWLQPYGKFFMEWYSGALVQHGADILDAVLPVVQASQPKGNTPKVDVAIKVAGIHWWYKSRSHAAEMTAGYYNFLGRDGYAPIAKMLKKRSVGLSFTCIEMSDDANPDSRHSSPERAYLGLTI
;
A
#
# COMPACT_ATOMS: atom_id res chain seq x y z
N MET A 1 10.13 -8.73 9.89
CA MET A 1 9.10 -7.74 10.27
C MET A 1 8.68 -7.99 11.70
N LEU A 2 8.41 -6.94 12.49
CA LEU A 2 7.80 -7.07 13.81
C LEU A 2 6.29 -7.32 13.67
N PRO A 3 5.59 -7.78 14.73
CA PRO A 3 4.13 -7.87 14.72
C PRO A 3 3.49 -6.52 14.38
N LEU A 4 2.39 -6.52 13.62
CA LEU A 4 1.71 -5.29 13.17
C LEU A 4 1.18 -4.44 14.33
N ASP A 5 0.79 -5.10 15.42
CA ASP A 5 0.26 -4.53 16.65
C ASP A 5 1.32 -4.37 17.75
N ILE A 6 2.61 -4.30 17.38
CA ILE A 6 3.72 -4.08 18.32
C ILE A 6 3.61 -2.74 19.08
N ILE A 7 2.93 -1.77 18.48
CA ILE A 7 2.51 -0.52 19.14
C ILE A 7 0.98 -0.49 19.14
N ALA A 8 0.38 -0.21 20.28
CA ALA A 8 -1.06 -0.03 20.41
C ALA A 8 -1.40 1.28 21.14
N VAL A 9 -2.68 1.63 21.13
CA VAL A 9 -3.26 2.78 21.82
C VAL A 9 -4.22 2.25 22.89
N GLY A 10 -4.18 2.79 24.10
CA GLY A 10 -5.09 2.33 25.16
C GLY A 10 -4.77 2.78 26.58
N GLU A 11 -3.59 3.34 26.85
CA GLU A 11 -3.31 3.96 28.15
C GLU A 11 -3.85 5.39 28.17
N VAL A 12 -4.87 5.66 29.00
CA VAL A 12 -5.38 7.01 29.22
C VAL A 12 -4.46 7.73 30.20
N THR A 13 -3.62 8.64 29.68
CA THR A 13 -2.78 9.54 30.49
C THR A 13 -3.37 10.94 30.36
N GLU A 14 -3.70 11.58 31.49
CA GLU A 14 -4.24 12.96 31.51
C GLU A 14 -5.52 13.16 30.66
N GLY A 15 -6.30 12.09 30.46
CA GLY A 15 -7.54 12.15 29.68
C GLY A 15 -7.38 11.96 28.17
N GLN A 16 -6.17 11.70 27.68
CA GLN A 16 -5.89 11.33 26.29
C GLN A 16 -5.34 9.91 26.19
N GLU A 17 -5.77 9.17 25.18
CA GLU A 17 -5.17 7.87 24.86
C GLU A 17 -3.73 8.04 24.38
N THR A 18 -2.80 7.32 24.96
CA THR A 18 -1.37 7.36 24.61
C THR A 18 -0.92 6.04 24.01
N SER A 19 0.08 6.11 23.14
CA SER A 19 0.68 4.95 22.50
C SER A 19 1.61 4.21 23.47
N PHE A 20 1.62 2.88 23.41
CA PHE A 20 2.52 2.04 24.20
C PHE A 20 3.00 0.82 23.41
N ILE A 21 4.11 0.23 23.83
CA ILE A 21 4.63 -1.01 23.21
C ILE A 21 3.75 -2.16 23.65
N HIS A 22 2.93 -2.65 22.73
CA HIS A 22 2.03 -3.77 22.92
C HIS A 22 2.73 -5.04 22.44
N ALA A 23 2.83 -6.05 23.30
CA ALA A 23 3.46 -7.31 22.95
C ALA A 23 2.43 -8.44 23.11
N PRO A 24 1.52 -8.61 22.13
CA PRO A 24 0.28 -9.39 22.30
C PRO A 24 0.48 -10.90 22.46
N SER A 25 1.70 -11.40 22.29
CA SER A 25 2.04 -12.80 22.57
C SER A 25 2.97 -12.96 23.79
N HIS A 26 3.70 -11.93 24.21
CA HIS A 26 4.84 -12.07 25.11
C HIS A 26 5.17 -10.77 25.83
N ASN A 27 4.74 -10.64 27.09
CA ASN A 27 5.22 -9.71 28.13
C ASN A 27 6.35 -8.77 27.67
N ALA A 28 6.16 -7.44 27.68
CA ALA A 28 7.15 -6.45 27.22
C ALA A 28 8.59 -6.66 27.76
N GLY A 29 8.77 -7.36 28.89
CA GLY A 29 10.06 -7.83 29.39
C GLY A 29 10.79 -8.86 28.51
N LEU A 30 10.11 -9.50 27.55
CA LEU A 30 10.63 -10.49 26.61
C LEU A 30 11.11 -9.86 25.29
N LEU A 31 10.66 -8.66 24.94
CA LEU A 31 11.07 -7.99 23.69
C LEU A 31 12.59 -7.82 23.60
N GLY A 32 13.23 -7.47 24.72
CA GLY A 32 14.70 -7.43 24.79
C GLY A 32 15.37 -8.79 24.52
N ARG A 33 14.74 -9.90 24.95
CA ARG A 33 15.22 -11.26 24.65
C ARG A 33 14.98 -11.67 23.20
N GLN A 34 13.86 -11.24 22.62
CA GLN A 34 13.56 -11.47 21.20
C GLN A 34 14.59 -10.73 20.32
N PHE A 35 14.86 -9.46 20.60
CA PHE A 35 15.90 -8.70 19.90
C PHE A 35 17.30 -9.30 20.09
N ALA A 36 17.64 -9.74 21.31
CA ALA A 36 18.91 -10.44 21.55
C ALA A 36 19.01 -11.76 20.76
N THR A 37 17.91 -12.50 20.64
CA THR A 37 17.84 -13.73 19.84
C THR A 37 18.05 -13.43 18.36
N LEU A 38 17.38 -12.42 17.81
CA LEU A 38 17.54 -11.98 16.42
C LEU A 38 18.99 -11.55 16.13
N ALA A 39 19.56 -10.72 17.01
CA ALA A 39 20.95 -10.29 16.88
C ALA A 39 21.93 -11.48 16.92
N LYS A 40 21.70 -12.45 17.83
CA LYS A 40 22.51 -13.67 17.92
C LYS A 40 22.39 -14.56 16.66
N ALA A 41 21.23 -14.56 16.01
CA ALA A 41 21.01 -15.24 14.74
C ALA A 41 21.70 -14.54 13.54
N GLY A 42 22.26 -13.34 13.75
CA GLY A 42 22.93 -12.56 12.70
C GLY A 42 22.00 -11.68 11.89
N ALA A 43 20.77 -11.42 12.35
CA ALA A 43 19.87 -10.48 11.69
C ALA A 43 20.47 -9.06 11.70
N HIS A 44 20.44 -8.38 10.55
CA HIS A 44 20.93 -6.99 10.44
C HIS A 44 20.03 -6.00 11.20
N GLY A 45 18.72 -6.24 11.18
CA GLY A 45 17.76 -5.32 11.75
C GLY A 45 16.34 -5.88 11.73
N VAL A 46 15.39 -5.01 12.01
CA VAL A 46 13.96 -5.26 12.02
C VAL A 46 13.23 -4.22 11.15
N MET A 47 12.04 -4.58 10.68
CA MET A 47 11.15 -3.71 9.93
C MET A 47 9.81 -3.64 10.66
N LEU A 48 9.20 -2.47 10.74
CA LEU A 48 7.88 -2.28 11.35
C LEU A 48 7.12 -1.10 10.76
N ASP A 49 5.81 -1.11 10.93
CA ASP A 49 4.90 -0.05 10.57
C ASP A 49 4.88 1.06 11.62
N VAL A 50 5.06 2.30 11.18
CA VAL A 50 4.82 3.53 11.94
C VAL A 50 3.47 4.07 11.49
N TRP A 51 2.42 3.66 12.21
CA TRP A 51 1.03 3.89 11.86
C TRP A 51 0.61 5.35 11.98
N TRP A 52 0.14 5.95 10.88
CA TRP A 52 -0.37 7.32 10.87
C TRP A 52 -1.52 7.52 11.87
N GLY A 53 -2.46 6.56 11.90
CA GLY A 53 -3.62 6.59 12.81
C GLY A 53 -3.31 6.45 14.30
N ILE A 54 -2.09 6.01 14.65
CA ILE A 54 -1.58 6.05 16.03
C ILE A 54 -0.86 7.37 16.27
N CYS A 55 0.08 7.72 15.39
CA CYS A 55 1.02 8.80 15.62
C CYS A 55 0.40 10.19 15.49
N GLU A 56 -0.59 10.42 14.63
CA GLU A 56 -1.28 11.72 14.49
C GLU A 56 -2.77 11.61 14.89
N ARG A 57 -3.08 10.78 15.89
CA ARG A 57 -4.45 10.44 16.29
C ARG A 57 -5.26 11.64 16.81
N HIS A 58 -4.63 12.51 17.61
CA HIS A 58 -5.33 13.52 18.41
C HIS A 58 -5.67 14.80 17.63
N GLY A 59 -5.17 14.93 16.41
CA GLY A 59 -5.50 16.02 15.51
C GLY A 59 -4.35 16.41 14.60
N PRO A 60 -4.60 17.34 13.67
CA PRO A 60 -3.59 17.84 12.75
C PRO A 60 -2.34 18.33 13.48
N LYS A 61 -1.17 17.81 13.07
CA LYS A 61 0.16 18.10 13.63
C LYS A 61 0.34 17.78 15.12
N GLN A 62 -0.54 16.99 15.72
CA GLN A 62 -0.40 16.52 17.10
C GLN A 62 0.21 15.11 17.09
N TYR A 63 1.54 15.06 17.04
CA TYR A 63 2.28 13.82 16.89
C TYR A 63 2.69 13.17 18.22
N ASP A 64 2.45 11.86 18.36
CA ASP A 64 3.00 11.01 19.42
C ASP A 64 3.83 9.87 18.85
N PHE A 65 5.16 10.00 18.94
CA PHE A 65 6.13 8.98 18.54
C PHE A 65 6.79 8.27 19.74
N LYS A 66 6.36 8.54 20.98
CA LYS A 66 7.09 8.11 22.20
C LYS A 66 7.30 6.60 22.25
N ALA A 67 6.25 5.81 21.98
CA ALA A 67 6.36 4.35 22.01
C ALA A 67 7.31 3.80 20.95
N TYR A 68 7.31 4.38 19.74
CA TYR A 68 8.25 4.03 18.67
C TYR A 68 9.69 4.37 19.04
N ILE A 69 9.94 5.55 19.60
CA ILE A 69 11.25 5.96 20.07
C ILE A 69 11.79 4.99 21.15
N GLU A 70 10.96 4.60 22.11
CA GLU A 70 11.35 3.61 23.13
C GLU A 70 11.63 2.23 22.54
N LEU A 71 10.86 1.81 21.52
CA LEU A 71 11.11 0.57 20.79
C LEU A 71 12.45 0.62 20.04
N PHE A 72 12.76 1.73 19.36
CA PHE A 72 14.02 1.89 18.62
C PHE A 72 15.23 1.98 19.56
N LYS A 73 15.10 2.58 20.74
CA LYS A 73 16.14 2.53 21.78
C LYS A 73 16.45 1.08 22.20
N LYS A 74 15.44 0.22 22.29
CA LYS A 74 15.64 -1.22 22.56
C LYS A 74 16.36 -1.91 21.39
N ALA A 75 15.99 -1.62 20.15
CA ALA A 75 16.68 -2.15 18.96
C ALA A 75 18.15 -1.72 18.92
N LYS A 76 18.43 -0.43 19.15
CA LYS A 76 19.77 0.16 19.26
C LYS A 76 20.61 -0.55 20.32
N LYS A 77 20.05 -0.80 21.52
CA LYS A 77 20.75 -1.51 22.60
C LYS A 77 21.14 -2.95 22.21
N SER A 78 20.36 -3.59 21.34
CA SER A 78 20.66 -4.92 20.78
C SER A 78 21.52 -4.87 19.52
N GLY A 79 21.94 -3.70 19.05
CA GLY A 79 22.75 -3.53 17.83
C GLY A 79 21.97 -3.75 16.53
N LEU A 80 20.64 -3.81 16.59
CA LEU A 80 19.78 -4.01 15.42
C LEU A 80 19.47 -2.68 14.73
N LYS A 81 19.46 -2.68 13.40
CA LYS A 81 18.92 -1.57 12.59
C LYS A 81 17.40 -1.64 12.50
N VAL A 82 16.79 -0.54 12.06
CA VAL A 82 15.36 -0.37 11.89
C VAL A 82 15.09 0.18 10.49
N GLN A 83 14.22 -0.51 9.76
CA GLN A 83 13.51 0.01 8.60
C GLN A 83 12.10 0.41 9.06
N ALA A 84 11.75 1.69 8.96
CA ALA A 84 10.48 2.22 9.44
C ALA A 84 9.53 2.46 8.26
N VAL A 85 8.36 1.82 8.25
CA VAL A 85 7.35 2.02 7.20
C VAL A 85 6.45 3.20 7.59
N MET A 86 6.46 4.27 6.82
CA MET A 86 5.57 5.42 7.01
C MET A 86 4.18 5.01 6.53
N SER A 87 3.36 4.52 7.47
CA SER A 87 2.15 3.77 7.15
C SER A 87 0.95 4.70 7.10
N PHE A 88 0.81 5.38 5.96
CA PHE A 88 -0.33 6.27 5.62
C PHE A 88 -1.59 5.51 5.18
N HIS A 89 -1.75 4.30 5.69
CA HIS A 89 -2.86 3.40 5.43
C HIS A 89 -3.37 2.80 6.75
N ALA A 90 -4.59 2.30 6.76
CA ALA A 90 -5.14 1.54 7.87
C ALA A 90 -4.50 0.14 7.92
N GLY A 91 -4.20 -0.35 9.12
CA GLY A 91 -3.73 -1.72 9.36
C GLY A 91 -4.91 -2.63 9.69
N GLY A 92 -5.09 -3.72 8.94
CA GLY A 92 -6.21 -4.63 9.11
C GLY A 92 -7.11 -4.72 7.88
N GLY A 93 -7.54 -5.93 7.52
CA GLY A 93 -8.47 -6.18 6.41
C GLY A 93 -7.85 -6.82 5.17
N ASN A 94 -6.52 -6.97 5.13
CA ASN A 94 -5.81 -7.65 4.07
C ASN A 94 -5.30 -9.04 4.52
N VAL A 95 -4.88 -9.86 3.55
CA VAL A 95 -4.26 -11.17 3.80
C VAL A 95 -3.06 -11.01 4.72
N GLY A 96 -3.07 -11.73 5.84
CA GLY A 96 -1.94 -11.75 6.77
C GLY A 96 -1.99 -10.70 7.87
N ASP A 97 -2.98 -9.80 7.88
CA ASP A 97 -3.11 -8.77 8.93
C ASP A 97 -3.55 -9.33 10.30
N GLY A 98 -4.06 -10.57 10.33
CA GLY A 98 -4.47 -11.23 11.56
C GLY A 98 -5.57 -10.45 12.30
N SER A 99 -5.29 -10.05 13.55
CA SER A 99 -6.20 -9.27 14.40
C SER A 99 -5.85 -7.77 14.48
N CYS A 100 -4.97 -7.28 13.61
CA CYS A 100 -4.65 -5.85 13.55
C CYS A 100 -5.89 -5.05 13.10
N ASP A 101 -6.22 -3.99 13.83
CA ASP A 101 -7.30 -3.05 13.49
C ASP A 101 -6.88 -1.64 13.90
N ILE A 102 -6.14 -0.97 13.02
CA ILE A 102 -5.58 0.37 13.22
C ILE A 102 -6.12 1.24 12.08
N PRO A 103 -7.17 2.05 12.29
CA PRO A 103 -7.71 2.91 11.24
C PRO A 103 -6.77 4.08 10.91
N LEU A 104 -7.09 4.82 9.85
CA LEU A 104 -6.55 6.17 9.62
C LEU A 104 -6.85 7.11 10.80
N PRO A 105 -6.15 8.25 10.95
CA PRO A 105 -6.45 9.19 12.02
C PRO A 105 -7.93 9.59 12.05
N PRO A 106 -8.58 9.65 13.23
CA PRO A 106 -10.01 9.98 13.32
C PRO A 106 -10.39 11.31 12.67
N TRP A 107 -9.50 12.30 12.71
CA TRP A 107 -9.72 13.60 12.08
C TRP A 107 -9.65 13.55 10.55
N VAL A 108 -8.92 12.59 9.96
CA VAL A 108 -8.89 12.33 8.51
C VAL A 108 -10.17 11.65 8.06
N LEU A 109 -10.64 10.65 8.83
CA LEU A 109 -11.92 10.00 8.55
C LEU A 109 -13.08 11.01 8.57
N LYS A 110 -13.07 11.90 9.57
CA LYS A 110 -14.04 13.01 9.65
C LYS A 110 -13.92 13.98 8.46
N ALA A 111 -12.72 14.27 7.96
CA ALA A 111 -12.55 15.05 6.75
C ALA A 111 -13.19 14.35 5.53
N GLY A 112 -13.09 13.02 5.47
CA GLY A 112 -13.78 12.22 4.46
C GLY A 112 -15.30 12.36 4.54
N GLU A 113 -15.87 12.23 5.73
CA GLU A 113 -17.32 12.40 5.94
C GLU A 113 -17.80 13.78 5.46
N LEU A 114 -17.03 14.85 5.73
CA LEU A 114 -17.33 16.22 5.29
C LEU A 114 -17.27 16.38 3.76
N GLU A 115 -16.45 15.58 3.10
CA GLU A 115 -16.25 15.56 1.65
C GLU A 115 -17.10 14.50 0.94
N ASN A 116 -18.14 13.97 1.60
CA ASN A 116 -19.02 12.91 1.09
C ASN A 116 -18.26 11.63 0.70
N ASP A 117 -17.21 11.32 1.46
CA ASP A 117 -16.28 10.20 1.30
C ASP A 117 -15.54 10.15 -0.05
N ASP A 118 -15.57 11.24 -0.83
CA ASP A 118 -14.89 11.28 -2.13
C ASP A 118 -13.35 11.43 -2.00
N ILE A 119 -12.81 11.46 -0.78
CA ILE A 119 -11.37 11.44 -0.53
C ILE A 119 -10.80 10.02 -0.51
N PHE A 120 -11.66 9.00 -0.58
CA PHE A 120 -11.33 7.59 -0.54
C PHE A 120 -11.48 6.95 -1.91
N TYR A 121 -10.67 5.91 -2.17
CA TYR A 121 -10.82 5.13 -3.40
C TYR A 121 -12.23 4.55 -3.49
N THR A 122 -12.74 4.50 -4.72
CA THR A 122 -14.14 4.18 -4.97
C THR A 122 -14.28 3.26 -6.16
N ASP A 123 -15.08 2.21 -6.00
CA ASP A 123 -15.41 1.28 -7.08
C ASP A 123 -16.64 1.72 -7.91
N LYS A 124 -16.93 0.99 -8.98
CA LYS A 124 -18.04 1.33 -9.88
C LYS A 124 -19.43 1.28 -9.22
N ARG A 125 -19.54 0.58 -8.08
CA ARG A 125 -20.76 0.45 -7.27
C ARG A 125 -20.84 1.55 -6.19
N GLN A 126 -19.90 2.49 -6.19
CA GLN A 126 -19.78 3.58 -5.23
C GLN A 126 -19.43 3.10 -3.81
N SER A 127 -18.86 1.91 -3.67
CA SER A 127 -18.29 1.48 -2.39
C SER A 127 -16.99 2.23 -2.16
N ARG A 128 -16.82 2.74 -0.93
CA ARG A 128 -15.62 3.47 -0.50
C ARG A 128 -14.65 2.54 0.21
N ASP A 129 -13.36 2.73 -0.04
CA ASP A 129 -12.28 2.04 0.64
C ASP A 129 -11.57 3.00 1.60
N HIS A 130 -11.80 2.81 2.91
CA HIS A 130 -11.25 3.67 3.96
C HIS A 130 -9.82 3.26 4.39
N GLU A 131 -9.12 2.43 3.63
CA GLU A 131 -7.77 2.00 3.98
C GLU A 131 -6.76 3.13 3.75
N CYS A 132 -6.89 3.90 2.67
CA CYS A 132 -6.01 5.03 2.37
C CYS A 132 -6.73 6.10 1.55
N LEU A 133 -6.13 7.29 1.44
CA LEU A 133 -6.69 8.38 0.63
C LEU A 133 -6.50 8.10 -0.87
N SER A 134 -7.51 8.45 -1.67
CA SER A 134 -7.42 8.39 -3.13
C SER A 134 -6.36 9.35 -3.64
N LEU A 135 -5.52 8.90 -4.57
CA LEU A 135 -4.54 9.77 -5.23
C LEU A 135 -5.18 10.97 -5.95
N GLY A 136 -6.49 10.89 -6.27
CA GLY A 136 -7.21 12.01 -6.89
C GLY A 136 -7.20 13.28 -6.02
N CYS A 137 -7.09 13.13 -4.70
CA CYS A 137 -7.12 14.26 -3.77
C CYS A 137 -5.73 14.71 -3.27
N ASP A 138 -4.62 14.16 -3.78
CA ASP A 138 -3.23 14.44 -3.34
C ASP A 138 -2.92 15.95 -3.17
N LYS A 139 -3.47 16.76 -4.07
CA LYS A 139 -3.23 18.21 -4.15
C LYS A 139 -4.39 19.06 -3.63
N ALA A 140 -5.47 18.43 -3.16
CA ALA A 140 -6.63 19.11 -2.63
C ALA A 140 -6.40 19.47 -1.13
N PRO A 141 -6.64 20.73 -0.70
CA PRO A 141 -6.40 21.16 0.68
C PRO A 141 -7.53 20.75 1.64
N ILE A 142 -7.80 19.45 1.71
CA ILE A 142 -8.96 18.84 2.40
C ILE A 142 -8.66 18.39 3.85
N LEU A 143 -7.40 18.45 4.29
CA LEU A 143 -6.96 17.96 5.60
C LEU A 143 -6.63 19.13 6.55
N ASP A 144 -7.68 19.82 7.01
CA ASP A 144 -7.56 21.03 7.85
C ASP A 144 -6.69 22.12 7.18
N GLY A 145 -6.96 22.38 5.90
CA GLY A 145 -6.21 23.33 5.08
C GLY A 145 -4.90 22.79 4.48
N ARG A 146 -4.47 21.57 4.85
CA ARG A 146 -3.35 20.87 4.22
C ARG A 146 -3.81 19.95 3.10
N THR A 147 -2.92 19.68 2.14
CA THR A 147 -3.11 18.58 1.20
C THR A 147 -2.60 17.25 1.80
N PRO A 148 -3.05 16.08 1.31
CA PRO A 148 -2.46 14.79 1.67
C PRO A 148 -0.93 14.76 1.55
N LEU A 149 -0.38 15.27 0.43
CA LEU A 149 1.08 15.34 0.24
C LEU A 149 1.79 16.16 1.33
N GLN A 150 1.20 17.28 1.76
CA GLN A 150 1.73 18.08 2.87
C GLN A 150 1.65 17.35 4.19
N ALA A 151 0.55 16.65 4.47
CA ALA A 151 0.41 15.85 5.69
C ALA A 151 1.47 14.74 5.76
N TYR A 152 1.74 14.05 4.64
CA TYR A 152 2.77 13.00 4.57
C TYR A 152 4.18 13.57 4.80
N ALA A 153 4.49 14.72 4.20
CA ALA A 153 5.78 15.40 4.41
C ALA A 153 5.95 15.90 5.85
N ASP A 154 4.93 16.56 6.43
CA ASP A 154 4.94 17.04 7.81
C ASP A 154 5.16 15.88 8.80
N PHE A 155 4.52 14.73 8.56
CA PHE A 155 4.64 13.54 9.39
C PHE A 155 6.06 12.98 9.39
N ILE A 156 6.67 12.85 8.20
CA ILE A 156 8.03 12.34 8.05
C ILE A 156 9.05 13.33 8.62
N GLU A 157 8.84 14.63 8.44
CA GLU A 157 9.69 15.67 9.03
C GLU A 157 9.73 15.54 10.55
N GLU A 158 8.57 15.46 11.21
CA GLU A 158 8.53 15.33 12.67
C GLU A 158 9.07 13.97 13.14
N PHE A 159 8.78 12.88 12.43
CA PHE A 159 9.35 11.56 12.74
C PHE A 159 10.88 11.59 12.71
N ALA A 160 11.46 12.16 11.66
CA ALA A 160 12.90 12.30 11.51
C ALA A 160 13.49 13.23 12.58
N HIS A 161 12.79 14.31 12.95
CA HIS A 161 13.18 15.21 14.03
C HIS A 161 13.23 14.47 15.37
N GLN A 162 12.19 13.73 15.76
CA GLN A 162 12.16 12.93 16.98
C GLN A 162 13.26 11.86 17.00
N CYS A 163 13.49 11.18 15.88
CA CYS A 163 14.59 10.22 15.78
C CYS A 163 15.97 10.88 15.93
N ASN A 164 16.16 12.09 15.40
CA ASN A 164 17.40 12.84 15.57
C ASN A 164 17.63 13.27 17.02
N LEU A 165 16.60 13.76 17.73
CA LEU A 165 16.68 14.15 19.15
C LEU A 165 17.13 13.02 20.08
N HIS A 166 16.96 11.77 19.65
CA HIS A 166 17.34 10.57 20.40
C HIS A 166 18.53 9.80 19.81
N ASP A 167 19.27 10.41 18.88
CA ASP A 167 20.42 9.80 18.19
C ASP A 167 20.05 8.46 17.52
N LEU A 168 18.85 8.35 16.94
CA LEU A 168 18.34 7.14 16.28
C LEU A 168 18.41 7.25 14.75
N TRP A 169 18.25 8.45 14.19
CA TRP A 169 18.25 8.68 12.74
C TRP A 169 19.65 8.42 12.13
N GLY A 170 19.72 7.53 11.15
CA GLY A 170 20.96 7.04 10.51
C GLY A 170 21.78 6.06 11.37
N SER A 171 21.70 6.17 12.70
CA SER A 171 22.40 5.26 13.61
C SER A 171 21.67 3.92 13.78
N THR A 172 20.34 3.97 13.87
CA THR A 172 19.46 2.84 14.18
C THR A 172 18.38 2.75 13.13
N VAL A 173 17.63 3.83 12.89
CA VAL A 173 16.72 3.96 11.75
C VAL A 173 17.58 4.24 10.52
N THR A 174 17.73 3.25 9.65
CA THR A 174 18.62 3.34 8.48
C THR A 174 17.87 3.44 7.17
N GLU A 175 16.56 3.17 7.17
CA GLU A 175 15.70 3.29 6.00
C GLU A 175 14.29 3.70 6.44
N ILE A 176 13.64 4.52 5.63
CA ILE A 176 12.19 4.67 5.67
C ILE A 176 11.58 4.08 4.39
N CYS A 177 10.53 3.28 4.54
CA CYS A 177 9.69 2.85 3.42
C CYS A 177 8.44 3.73 3.41
N VAL A 178 8.27 4.56 2.39
CA VAL A 178 7.13 5.49 2.31
C VAL A 178 5.92 4.72 1.79
N GLY A 179 4.83 4.69 2.57
CA GLY A 179 3.57 4.10 2.13
C GLY A 179 2.90 4.98 1.06
N THR A 180 2.47 4.37 -0.04
CA THR A 180 1.93 5.08 -1.22
C THR A 180 0.57 4.54 -1.66
N GLY A 181 -0.18 3.94 -0.72
CA GLY A 181 -1.45 3.27 -1.01
C GLY A 181 -1.78 2.18 0.02
N PRO A 182 -2.73 1.29 -0.31
CA PRO A 182 -3.15 0.20 0.57
C PRO A 182 -2.00 -0.77 0.85
N CYS A 183 -1.91 -1.32 2.07
CA CYS A 183 -0.77 -2.07 2.60
C CYS A 183 0.57 -1.33 2.52
N GLY A 184 0.55 0.00 2.34
CA GLY A 184 1.73 0.82 2.06
C GLY A 184 2.32 0.62 0.66
N GLU A 185 1.59 -0.04 -0.25
CA GLU A 185 2.04 -0.40 -1.58
C GLU A 185 1.60 0.64 -2.62
N LEU A 186 2.45 0.89 -3.62
CA LEU A 186 2.08 1.70 -4.78
C LEU A 186 1.14 0.91 -5.69
N ARG A 187 -0.15 0.91 -5.36
CA ARG A 187 -1.23 0.28 -6.13
C ARG A 187 -2.59 0.88 -5.77
N TYR A 188 -3.60 0.49 -6.51
CA TYR A 188 -5.00 0.69 -6.12
C TYR A 188 -5.52 -0.44 -5.21
N PRO A 189 -6.57 -0.20 -4.39
CA PRO A 189 -7.21 -1.24 -3.55
C PRO A 189 -8.14 -2.15 -4.37
N ALA A 190 -7.58 -2.81 -5.40
CA ALA A 190 -8.35 -3.56 -6.40
C ALA A 190 -8.85 -4.92 -5.91
N TYR A 191 -8.30 -5.46 -4.82
CA TYR A 191 -8.60 -6.80 -4.28
C TYR A 191 -8.84 -6.72 -2.77
N GLN A 192 -10.06 -6.34 -2.38
CA GLN A 192 -10.44 -6.17 -0.97
C GLN A 192 -11.00 -7.49 -0.39
N GLU A 193 -10.22 -8.20 0.41
CA GLU A 193 -10.70 -9.42 1.07
C GLU A 193 -11.71 -9.12 2.19
N LYS A 194 -11.53 -8.00 2.89
CA LYS A 194 -12.44 -7.58 3.96
C LYS A 194 -13.88 -7.48 3.45
N GLY A 195 -14.78 -8.19 4.12
CA GLY A 195 -16.19 -8.23 3.74
C GLY A 195 -16.52 -9.15 2.56
N GLY A 196 -15.55 -9.95 2.09
CA GLY A 196 -15.76 -10.95 1.04
C GLY A 196 -16.02 -10.34 -0.33
N LYS A 197 -15.57 -9.11 -0.59
CA LYS A 197 -15.71 -8.47 -1.91
C LYS A 197 -14.85 -9.15 -2.97
N TRP A 198 -13.67 -9.63 -2.57
CA TRP A 198 -12.73 -10.35 -3.42
C TRP A 198 -12.21 -11.60 -2.71
N SER A 199 -11.94 -12.65 -3.47
CA SER A 199 -11.33 -13.90 -3.00
C SER A 199 -10.28 -14.41 -3.99
N TYR A 200 -9.11 -14.78 -3.46
CA TYR A 200 -8.09 -15.48 -4.26
C TYR A 200 -8.52 -16.90 -4.66
N PHE A 201 -9.39 -17.54 -3.89
CA PHE A 201 -9.76 -18.96 -4.09
C PHE A 201 -11.25 -19.16 -4.37
N GLY A 202 -11.98 -18.12 -4.77
CA GLY A 202 -13.43 -18.15 -5.01
C GLY A 202 -14.25 -18.57 -3.77
N GLU A 203 -15.44 -19.15 -4.01
CA GLU A 203 -16.31 -19.69 -2.95
C GLU A 203 -15.79 -21.04 -2.39
N MET A 204 -15.81 -21.18 -1.06
CA MET A 204 -15.64 -22.47 -0.39
C MET A 204 -16.88 -23.34 -0.60
N LEU A 205 -16.81 -24.32 -1.51
CA LEU A 205 -17.83 -25.35 -1.64
C LEU A 205 -17.73 -26.34 -0.46
N GLY A 206 -18.59 -26.13 0.54
CA GLY A 206 -18.87 -27.11 1.60
C GLY A 206 -18.52 -26.64 3.02
N THR A 207 -19.51 -26.12 3.74
CA THR A 207 -19.55 -26.14 5.22
C THR A 207 -20.79 -26.90 5.67
N GLY A 208 -20.73 -28.23 5.61
CA GLY A 208 -21.64 -29.06 6.39
C GLY A 208 -21.10 -29.19 7.81
N ALA A 209 -21.95 -29.09 8.83
CA ALA A 209 -21.64 -29.21 10.26
C ALA A 209 -21.06 -30.58 10.70
N THR A 210 -20.46 -31.33 9.78
CA THR A 210 -20.05 -32.73 9.90
C THR A 210 -18.67 -32.97 9.27
N GLY A 211 -17.70 -32.08 9.52
CA GLY A 211 -16.26 -32.36 9.36
C GLY A 211 -15.81 -32.99 8.03
N GLY A 212 -16.51 -32.72 6.93
CA GLY A 212 -16.14 -33.21 5.59
C GLY A 212 -14.97 -32.43 4.99
N LEU A 213 -14.27 -33.04 4.03
CA LEU A 213 -13.22 -32.38 3.24
C LEU A 213 -13.73 -31.06 2.66
N SER A 214 -13.09 -29.95 3.04
CA SER A 214 -13.16 -28.71 2.28
C SER A 214 -12.36 -28.90 0.99
N VAL A 215 -13.03 -28.77 -0.16
CA VAL A 215 -12.35 -28.75 -1.46
C VAL A 215 -12.32 -27.31 -1.93
N GLN A 216 -11.14 -26.69 -1.83
CA GLN A 216 -10.89 -25.35 -2.34
C GLN A 216 -10.92 -25.41 -3.88
N ARG A 217 -12.00 -24.92 -4.48
CA ARG A 217 -12.22 -24.87 -5.94
C ARG A 217 -12.70 -23.48 -6.31
N GLY A 218 -11.77 -22.56 -6.47
CA GLY A 218 -12.07 -21.29 -7.13
C GLY A 218 -10.88 -20.76 -7.88
N ILE A 219 -11.20 -19.83 -8.76
CA ILE A 219 -10.29 -19.11 -9.61
C ILE A 219 -10.06 -17.75 -8.94
N PRO A 220 -8.83 -17.20 -8.92
CA PRO A 220 -8.60 -15.90 -8.29
C PRO A 220 -9.39 -14.81 -9.01
N GLY A 221 -10.01 -13.90 -8.25
CA GLY A 221 -10.71 -12.75 -8.83
C GLY A 221 -9.75 -11.79 -9.55
N ILE A 222 -10.20 -11.18 -10.64
CA ILE A 222 -9.46 -10.13 -11.36
C ILE A 222 -9.36 -8.80 -10.59
N GLY A 223 -10.20 -8.58 -9.57
CA GLY A 223 -10.33 -7.29 -8.89
C GLY A 223 -11.17 -6.27 -9.66
N GLU A 224 -11.26 -5.03 -9.17
CA GLU A 224 -11.98 -3.94 -9.84
C GLU A 224 -11.16 -2.65 -9.89
N PHE A 225 -11.36 -1.85 -10.94
CA PHE A 225 -10.82 -0.49 -11.00
C PHE A 225 -11.39 0.38 -9.88
N GLN A 226 -10.55 1.23 -9.27
CA GLN A 226 -10.86 1.99 -8.05
C GLN A 226 -10.85 3.52 -8.28
N CYS A 227 -11.27 3.99 -9.45
CA CYS A 227 -11.14 5.38 -9.88
C CYS A 227 -12.46 6.15 -10.02
N TYR A 228 -13.50 5.77 -9.25
CA TYR A 228 -14.84 6.35 -9.39
C TYR A 228 -15.14 7.46 -8.38
N ASP A 229 -14.14 7.91 -7.62
CA ASP A 229 -14.27 9.10 -6.77
C ASP A 229 -14.31 10.38 -7.62
N LYS A 230 -14.86 11.46 -7.07
CA LYS A 230 -15.10 12.70 -7.83
C LYS A 230 -13.81 13.28 -8.43
N PHE A 231 -12.68 13.13 -7.76
CA PHE A 231 -11.41 13.72 -8.20
C PHE A 231 -10.83 12.94 -9.37
N MET A 232 -10.72 11.62 -9.26
CA MET A 232 -10.24 10.77 -10.34
C MET A 232 -11.15 10.82 -11.57
N MET A 233 -12.48 10.84 -11.38
CA MET A 233 -13.43 11.01 -12.47
C MET A 233 -13.25 12.35 -13.18
N SER A 234 -12.99 13.44 -12.44
CA SER A 234 -12.71 14.74 -13.05
C SER A 234 -11.38 14.75 -13.80
N ASP A 235 -10.35 14.10 -13.27
CA ASP A 235 -9.04 14.00 -13.93
C ASP A 235 -9.12 13.21 -15.24
N LEU A 236 -9.83 12.07 -15.24
CA LEU A 236 -10.06 11.27 -16.46
C LEU A 236 -10.79 12.06 -17.55
N ARG A 237 -11.83 12.83 -17.20
CA ARG A 237 -12.55 13.68 -18.15
C ARG A 237 -11.65 14.74 -18.77
N ASN A 238 -10.86 15.42 -17.94
CA ASN A 238 -9.89 16.40 -18.42
C ASN A 238 -8.83 15.75 -19.33
N HIS A 239 -8.39 14.54 -19.00
CA HIS A 239 -7.44 13.78 -19.82
C HIS A 239 -8.04 13.41 -21.19
N ALA A 240 -9.31 13.02 -21.22
CA ALA A 240 -10.05 12.70 -22.45
C ALA A 240 -10.25 13.93 -23.34
N GLU A 241 -10.60 15.08 -22.74
CA GLU A 241 -10.69 16.35 -23.46
C GLU A 241 -9.34 16.77 -24.06
N ALA A 242 -8.23 16.58 -23.33
CA ALA A 242 -6.89 16.95 -23.78
C ALA A 242 -6.41 16.17 -25.03
N VAL A 243 -6.95 14.97 -25.26
CA VAL A 243 -6.66 14.16 -26.45
C VAL A 243 -7.73 14.28 -27.55
N ASN A 244 -8.73 15.16 -27.37
CA ASN A 244 -9.87 15.37 -28.26
C ASN A 244 -10.79 14.14 -28.40
N GLU A 245 -10.91 13.32 -27.36
CA GLU A 245 -11.77 12.13 -27.32
C GLU A 245 -12.68 12.18 -26.07
N PRO A 246 -13.55 13.21 -25.93
CA PRO A 246 -14.34 13.44 -24.71
C PRO A 246 -15.24 12.26 -24.31
N GLU A 247 -15.65 11.42 -25.26
CA GLU A 247 -16.39 10.18 -25.00
C GLU A 247 -15.63 9.13 -24.17
N TRP A 248 -14.30 9.27 -24.06
CA TRP A 248 -13.46 8.37 -23.25
C TRP A 248 -13.33 8.83 -21.79
N GLY A 249 -13.97 9.94 -21.41
CA GLY A 249 -13.92 10.55 -20.08
C GLY A 249 -14.64 9.79 -18.96
N ASP A 250 -15.05 8.53 -19.18
CA ASP A 250 -15.64 7.67 -18.16
C ASP A 250 -14.87 6.34 -18.06
N PRO A 251 -14.66 5.81 -16.84
CA PRO A 251 -13.97 4.55 -16.63
C PRO A 251 -14.84 3.35 -17.06
N PRO A 252 -14.23 2.19 -17.38
CA PRO A 252 -14.96 1.00 -17.81
C PRO A 252 -15.97 0.54 -16.75
N ARG A 253 -17.26 0.39 -17.07
CA ARG A 253 -18.29 -0.02 -16.07
C ARG A 253 -18.61 -1.51 -16.13
N GLU A 254 -19.68 -1.89 -16.81
CA GLU A 254 -20.16 -3.28 -16.79
C GLU A 254 -19.23 -4.23 -17.55
N GLY A 255 -18.67 -3.78 -18.67
CA GLY A 255 -17.74 -4.58 -19.46
C GLY A 255 -16.47 -5.00 -18.71
N ALA A 256 -16.07 -4.31 -17.64
CA ALA A 256 -14.90 -4.66 -16.82
C ALA A 256 -15.12 -5.85 -15.87
N GLY A 257 -16.36 -6.32 -15.72
CA GLY A 257 -16.67 -7.40 -14.78
C GLY A 257 -16.75 -6.94 -13.33
N SER A 258 -16.55 -7.85 -12.39
CA SER A 258 -16.55 -7.56 -10.95
C SER A 258 -15.38 -8.25 -10.26
N TYR A 259 -15.13 -7.95 -8.98
CA TYR A 259 -13.96 -8.39 -8.21
C TYR A 259 -13.59 -9.87 -8.43
N ASP A 260 -14.55 -10.79 -8.30
CA ASP A 260 -14.33 -12.24 -8.35
C ASP A 260 -14.46 -12.89 -9.74
N PHE A 261 -14.56 -12.09 -10.80
CA PHE A 261 -14.67 -12.62 -12.15
C PHE A 261 -13.32 -13.14 -12.65
N ALA A 262 -13.35 -14.06 -13.60
CA ALA A 262 -12.21 -14.40 -14.43
C ALA A 262 -12.13 -13.49 -15.67
N PRO A 263 -10.95 -13.32 -16.30
CA PRO A 263 -10.80 -12.45 -17.47
C PRO A 263 -11.77 -12.74 -18.62
N TRP A 264 -12.06 -14.03 -18.88
CA TRP A 264 -12.96 -14.45 -19.96
C TRP A 264 -14.45 -14.23 -19.67
N GLU A 265 -14.81 -13.85 -18.45
CA GLU A 265 -16.18 -13.48 -18.05
C GLU A 265 -16.45 -11.99 -18.25
N THR A 266 -15.46 -11.25 -18.75
CA THR A 266 -15.52 -9.80 -18.97
C THR A 266 -15.37 -9.46 -20.44
N GLU A 267 -15.92 -8.33 -20.86
CA GLU A 267 -15.65 -7.76 -22.19
C GLU A 267 -14.30 -7.06 -22.22
N PHE A 268 -13.94 -6.40 -21.11
CA PHE A 268 -12.76 -5.58 -21.02
C PHE A 268 -11.49 -6.40 -21.04
N PHE A 269 -11.42 -7.54 -20.33
CA PHE A 269 -10.24 -8.42 -20.22
C PHE A 269 -10.38 -9.73 -21.01
N ALA A 270 -11.36 -9.83 -21.91
CA ALA A 270 -11.61 -11.03 -22.69
C ALA A 270 -10.35 -11.56 -23.39
N LEU A 271 -10.32 -12.86 -23.68
CA LEU A 271 -9.20 -13.51 -24.37
C LEU A 271 -9.15 -13.21 -25.89
N THR A 272 -10.16 -12.53 -26.42
CA THR A 272 -10.33 -12.27 -27.85
C THR A 272 -9.59 -11.00 -28.30
N ASN A 273 -9.36 -10.84 -29.61
CA ASN A 273 -8.79 -9.60 -30.16
C ASN A 273 -9.77 -8.42 -30.13
N ALA A 274 -11.05 -8.66 -29.81
CA ALA A 274 -12.06 -7.62 -29.65
C ALA A 274 -12.12 -7.07 -28.22
N ALA A 275 -11.35 -7.64 -27.28
CA ALA A 275 -11.35 -7.21 -25.89
C ALA A 275 -10.99 -5.73 -25.73
N SER A 276 -11.71 -5.01 -24.87
CA SER A 276 -11.61 -3.54 -24.79
C SER A 276 -10.20 -3.07 -24.40
N TRP A 277 -9.47 -3.80 -23.56
CA TRP A 277 -8.09 -3.49 -23.16
C TRP A 277 -7.09 -3.41 -24.34
N LEU A 278 -7.42 -4.01 -25.49
CA LEU A 278 -6.63 -3.95 -26.73
C LEU A 278 -7.09 -2.84 -27.68
N GLN A 279 -8.30 -2.31 -27.48
CA GLN A 279 -8.89 -1.27 -28.32
C GLN A 279 -8.38 0.12 -27.94
N PRO A 280 -8.55 1.15 -28.80
CA PRO A 280 -8.08 2.51 -28.52
C PRO A 280 -8.51 3.05 -27.15
N TYR A 281 -9.80 2.92 -26.80
CA TYR A 281 -10.31 3.34 -25.50
C TYR A 281 -9.63 2.63 -24.31
N GLY A 282 -9.48 1.30 -24.37
CA GLY A 282 -8.86 0.57 -23.26
C GLY A 282 -7.38 0.88 -23.09
N LYS A 283 -6.66 1.14 -24.19
CA LYS A 283 -5.27 1.62 -24.14
C LYS A 283 -5.19 3.01 -23.51
N PHE A 284 -6.02 3.94 -23.97
CA PHE A 284 -6.14 5.28 -23.39
C PHE A 284 -6.41 5.23 -21.88
N PHE A 285 -7.43 4.46 -21.48
CA PHE A 285 -7.81 4.33 -20.08
C PHE A 285 -6.68 3.73 -19.24
N MET A 286 -6.03 2.66 -19.71
CA MET A 286 -4.94 2.02 -18.97
C MET A 286 -3.66 2.87 -18.92
N GLU A 287 -3.36 3.64 -19.96
CA GLU A 287 -2.28 4.63 -19.95
C GLU A 287 -2.52 5.72 -18.91
N TRP A 288 -3.75 6.24 -18.85
CA TRP A 288 -4.16 7.18 -17.80
C TRP A 288 -4.09 6.55 -16.41
N TYR A 289 -4.73 5.41 -16.18
CA TYR A 289 -4.88 4.79 -14.87
C TYR A 289 -3.51 4.39 -14.28
N SER A 290 -2.67 3.71 -15.07
CA SER A 290 -1.31 3.37 -14.61
C SER A 290 -0.40 4.60 -14.52
N GLY A 291 -0.58 5.58 -15.41
CA GLY A 291 0.17 6.83 -15.40
C GLY A 291 -0.12 7.67 -14.15
N ALA A 292 -1.38 7.76 -13.73
CA ALA A 292 -1.82 8.44 -12.52
C ALA A 292 -1.18 7.82 -11.27
N LEU A 293 -1.10 6.49 -11.19
CA LEU A 293 -0.42 5.80 -10.09
C LEU A 293 1.09 6.09 -10.07
N VAL A 294 1.77 6.10 -11.23
CA VAL A 294 3.20 6.47 -11.31
C VAL A 294 3.41 7.93 -10.89
N GLN A 295 2.51 8.83 -11.29
CA GLN A 295 2.56 10.24 -10.92
C GLN A 295 2.29 10.46 -9.43
N HIS A 296 1.37 9.72 -8.83
CA HIS A 296 1.13 9.73 -7.39
C HIS A 296 2.39 9.36 -6.60
N GLY A 297 3.05 8.26 -6.96
CA GLY A 297 4.32 7.88 -6.33
C GLY A 297 5.42 8.94 -6.52
N ALA A 298 5.47 9.59 -7.70
CA ALA A 298 6.37 10.70 -7.95
C ALA A 298 6.08 11.93 -7.08
N ASP A 299 4.80 12.31 -6.94
CA ASP A 299 4.35 13.48 -6.20
C ASP A 299 4.56 13.30 -4.69
N ILE A 300 4.29 12.11 -4.14
CA ILE A 300 4.64 11.77 -2.75
C ILE A 300 6.14 11.91 -2.54
N LEU A 301 6.96 11.32 -3.41
CA LEU A 301 8.42 11.39 -3.25
C LEU A 301 8.94 12.83 -3.37
N ASP A 302 8.39 13.63 -4.28
CA ASP A 302 8.76 15.04 -4.43
C ASP A 302 8.39 15.88 -3.19
N ALA A 303 7.33 15.49 -2.46
CA ALA A 303 6.96 16.12 -1.20
C ALA A 303 7.86 15.69 -0.02
N VAL A 304 8.23 14.41 0.08
CA VAL A 304 8.89 13.85 1.27
C VAL A 304 10.43 13.83 1.19
N LEU A 305 11.01 13.72 -0.01
CA LEU A 305 12.47 13.69 -0.16
C LEU A 305 13.17 14.97 0.32
N PRO A 306 12.62 16.19 0.10
CA PRO A 306 13.22 17.41 0.64
C PRO A 306 13.34 17.40 2.17
N VAL A 307 12.30 16.97 2.88
CA VAL A 307 12.32 16.91 4.35
C VAL A 307 13.30 15.84 4.85
N VAL A 308 13.33 14.66 4.21
CA VAL A 308 14.31 13.60 4.52
C VAL A 308 15.74 14.09 4.30
N GLN A 309 15.99 14.79 3.18
CA GLN A 309 17.30 15.34 2.84
C GLN A 309 17.75 16.41 3.84
N ALA A 310 16.84 17.24 4.33
CA ALA A 310 17.11 18.23 5.37
C ALA A 310 17.41 17.57 6.73
N SER A 311 16.79 16.43 7.02
CA SER A 311 16.99 15.66 8.25
C SER A 311 18.17 14.68 8.21
N GLN A 312 18.88 14.54 7.08
CA GLN A 312 20.03 13.62 6.98
C GLN A 312 21.08 13.96 8.04
N PRO A 313 21.66 12.94 8.70
CA PRO A 313 22.64 13.17 9.75
C PRO A 313 23.94 13.75 9.18
N LYS A 314 24.64 14.54 9.99
CA LYS A 314 25.93 15.16 9.63
C LYS A 314 27.10 14.29 10.13
N GLY A 315 28.26 14.43 9.49
CA GLY A 315 29.48 13.73 9.90
C GLY A 315 29.54 12.28 9.41
N ASN A 316 29.99 11.36 10.27
CA ASN A 316 30.24 9.96 9.91
C ASN A 316 29.03 9.02 10.10
N THR A 317 27.87 9.54 10.53
CA THR A 317 26.66 8.74 10.66
C THR A 317 26.14 8.38 9.27
N PRO A 318 25.78 7.11 9.01
CA PRO A 318 25.19 6.69 7.74
C PRO A 318 23.94 7.50 7.40
N LYS A 319 23.71 7.71 6.11
CA LYS A 319 22.46 8.31 5.61
C LYS A 319 21.28 7.34 5.84
N VAL A 320 20.09 7.92 5.93
CA VAL A 320 18.83 7.16 5.92
C VAL A 320 18.36 7.02 4.49
N ASP A 321 18.21 5.78 4.04
CA ASP A 321 17.70 5.47 2.71
C ASP A 321 16.17 5.61 2.65
N VAL A 322 15.64 5.81 1.44
CA VAL A 322 14.20 5.89 1.19
C VAL A 322 13.83 4.81 0.19
N ALA A 323 12.77 4.07 0.48
CA ALA A 323 12.19 3.08 -0.40
C ALA A 323 10.68 3.27 -0.54
N ILE A 324 10.10 2.66 -1.57
CA ILE A 324 8.66 2.42 -1.66
C ILE A 324 8.40 0.94 -1.91
N LYS A 325 7.18 0.48 -1.61
CA LYS A 325 6.77 -0.90 -1.80
C LYS A 325 5.93 -1.06 -3.06
N VAL A 326 6.22 -2.09 -3.85
CA VAL A 326 5.43 -2.49 -5.03
C VAL A 326 4.90 -3.89 -4.79
N ALA A 327 3.62 -4.11 -5.10
CA ALA A 327 2.93 -5.36 -4.80
C ALA A 327 3.26 -6.46 -5.83
N GLY A 328 3.48 -7.68 -5.35
CA GLY A 328 3.62 -8.88 -6.16
C GLY A 328 2.26 -9.45 -6.60
N ILE A 329 1.65 -8.88 -7.64
CA ILE A 329 0.38 -9.38 -8.19
C ILE A 329 0.65 -10.54 -9.14
N HIS A 330 0.70 -11.74 -8.58
CA HIS A 330 1.15 -12.92 -9.33
C HIS A 330 0.02 -13.68 -10.01
N TRP A 331 -1.23 -13.56 -9.55
CA TRP A 331 -2.37 -14.22 -10.18
C TRP A 331 -2.74 -13.54 -11.50
N TRP A 332 -3.27 -14.33 -12.43
CA TRP A 332 -3.50 -13.93 -13.82
C TRP A 332 -2.28 -13.50 -14.64
N TYR A 333 -1.06 -13.57 -14.09
CA TYR A 333 0.17 -13.26 -14.83
C TYR A 333 0.37 -14.16 -16.06
N LYS A 334 -0.12 -15.41 -16.02
CA LYS A 334 -0.07 -16.34 -17.17
C LYS A 334 -1.18 -16.08 -18.20
N SER A 335 -2.13 -15.20 -17.89
CA SER A 335 -3.20 -14.82 -18.83
C SER A 335 -2.71 -13.77 -19.83
N ARG A 336 -3.43 -13.61 -20.94
CA ARG A 336 -3.07 -12.61 -21.95
C ARG A 336 -3.24 -11.18 -21.44
N SER A 337 -4.24 -10.94 -20.60
CA SER A 337 -4.63 -9.61 -20.14
C SER A 337 -3.96 -9.19 -18.85
N HIS A 338 -3.35 -10.11 -18.09
CA HIS A 338 -2.75 -9.79 -16.79
C HIS A 338 -3.74 -8.99 -15.90
N ALA A 339 -5.02 -9.39 -15.92
CA ALA A 339 -6.13 -8.53 -15.48
C ALA A 339 -5.97 -7.99 -14.03
N ALA A 340 -5.43 -8.79 -13.11
CA ALA A 340 -5.18 -8.35 -11.75
C ALA A 340 -4.07 -7.30 -11.62
N GLU A 341 -3.02 -7.40 -12.43
CA GLU A 341 -2.01 -6.34 -12.51
C GLU A 341 -2.65 -5.06 -13.04
N MET A 342 -3.49 -5.15 -14.09
CA MET A 342 -4.16 -3.99 -14.68
C MET A 342 -5.11 -3.29 -13.69
N THR A 343 -5.96 -4.04 -12.97
CA THR A 343 -6.86 -3.45 -11.97
C THR A 343 -6.10 -2.86 -10.77
N ALA A 344 -4.95 -3.43 -10.40
CA ALA A 344 -4.06 -2.87 -9.38
C ALA A 344 -3.29 -1.61 -9.85
N GLY A 345 -3.36 -1.27 -11.14
CA GLY A 345 -2.70 -0.10 -11.75
C GLY A 345 -1.38 -0.40 -12.46
N TYR A 346 -0.96 -1.65 -12.52
CA TYR A 346 0.21 -2.10 -13.27
C TYR A 346 -0.21 -2.47 -14.70
N TYR A 347 0.00 -1.57 -15.65
CA TYR A 347 -0.33 -1.82 -17.06
C TYR A 347 0.72 -2.75 -17.71
N ASN A 348 0.85 -3.96 -17.19
CA ASN A 348 1.79 -4.99 -17.60
C ASN A 348 1.09 -6.04 -18.46
N PHE A 349 1.72 -6.48 -19.55
CA PHE A 349 1.29 -7.63 -20.34
C PHE A 349 2.40 -8.05 -21.32
N LEU A 350 2.22 -9.16 -22.03
CA LEU A 350 3.19 -9.59 -23.05
C LEU A 350 3.41 -8.49 -24.11
N GLY A 351 4.60 -7.89 -24.09
CA GLY A 351 5.00 -6.81 -25.01
C GLY A 351 4.98 -5.41 -24.40
N ARG A 352 4.56 -5.26 -23.14
CA ARG A 352 4.65 -3.99 -22.38
C ARG A 352 5.06 -4.27 -20.94
N ASP A 353 6.25 -3.78 -20.57
CA ASP A 353 6.71 -3.80 -19.18
C ASP A 353 5.98 -2.71 -18.38
N GLY A 354 5.06 -3.13 -17.50
CA GLY A 354 4.29 -2.24 -16.63
C GLY A 354 5.06 -1.72 -15.41
N TYR A 355 6.17 -2.35 -15.04
CA TYR A 355 6.99 -2.00 -13.88
C TYR A 355 8.12 -1.03 -14.24
N ALA A 356 8.60 -1.05 -15.49
CA ALA A 356 9.65 -0.15 -15.97
C ALA A 356 9.37 1.36 -15.73
N PRO A 357 8.14 1.88 -15.92
CA PRO A 357 7.82 3.28 -15.58
C PRO A 357 8.02 3.58 -14.09
N ILE A 358 7.66 2.64 -13.20
CA ILE A 358 7.85 2.76 -11.75
C ILE A 358 9.35 2.75 -11.42
N ALA A 359 10.10 1.76 -11.93
CA ALA A 359 11.54 1.69 -11.73
C ALA A 359 12.26 2.95 -12.23
N LYS A 360 11.87 3.48 -13.38
CA LYS A 360 12.39 4.75 -13.93
C LYS A 360 12.04 5.95 -13.04
N MET A 361 10.83 6.00 -12.50
CA MET A 361 10.39 7.05 -11.57
C MET A 361 11.26 7.05 -10.29
N LEU A 362 11.55 5.86 -9.75
CA LEU A 362 12.37 5.69 -8.55
C LEU A 362 13.85 5.97 -8.80
N LYS A 363 14.40 5.47 -9.91
CA LYS A 363 15.79 5.70 -10.32
C LYS A 363 16.11 7.19 -10.45
N LYS A 364 15.20 7.99 -11.01
CA LYS A 364 15.35 9.45 -11.11
C LYS A 364 15.49 10.12 -9.75
N ARG A 365 14.97 9.51 -8.69
CA ARG A 365 14.95 10.03 -7.32
C ARG A 365 15.93 9.34 -6.38
N SER A 366 16.68 8.33 -6.87
CA SER A 366 17.56 7.48 -6.06
C SER A 366 16.84 6.82 -4.89
N VAL A 367 15.62 6.34 -5.14
CA VAL A 367 14.76 5.67 -4.15
C VAL A 367 14.77 4.16 -4.40
N GLY A 368 14.82 3.37 -3.32
CA GLY A 368 14.78 1.92 -3.36
C GLY A 368 13.40 1.36 -3.72
N LEU A 369 13.38 0.15 -4.28
CA LEU A 369 12.17 -0.61 -4.56
C LEU A 369 12.15 -1.84 -3.64
N SER A 370 11.13 -1.93 -2.80
CA SER A 370 10.81 -3.12 -2.01
C SER A 370 9.70 -3.90 -2.72
N PHE A 371 9.90 -5.19 -2.97
CA PHE A 371 8.93 -6.04 -3.68
C PHE A 371 8.52 -7.23 -2.82
N THR A 372 7.25 -7.62 -2.91
CA THR A 372 6.68 -8.75 -2.16
C THR A 372 6.67 -10.05 -2.96
N CYS A 373 6.29 -11.17 -2.33
CA CYS A 373 6.14 -12.50 -2.95
C CYS A 373 7.44 -13.19 -3.40
N ILE A 374 8.60 -12.76 -2.90
CA ILE A 374 9.92 -13.33 -3.25
C ILE A 374 10.14 -14.75 -2.72
N GLU A 375 9.36 -15.16 -1.72
CA GLU A 375 9.38 -16.50 -1.13
C GLU A 375 8.53 -17.52 -1.91
N MET A 376 7.70 -17.05 -2.85
CA MET A 376 6.78 -17.88 -3.61
C MET A 376 7.48 -18.51 -4.81
N SER A 377 7.06 -19.73 -5.18
CA SER A 377 7.46 -20.41 -6.42
C SER A 377 6.23 -20.78 -7.23
N ASP A 378 6.40 -20.89 -8.55
CA ASP A 378 5.35 -21.31 -9.47
C ASP A 378 4.87 -22.74 -9.16
N ASP A 379 5.80 -23.62 -8.76
CA ASP A 379 5.52 -25.04 -8.46
C ASP A 379 4.77 -25.23 -7.13
N ALA A 380 5.06 -24.40 -6.13
CA ALA A 380 4.37 -24.46 -4.83
C ALA A 380 3.06 -23.65 -4.82
N ASN A 381 2.76 -22.87 -5.87
CA ASN A 381 1.56 -22.06 -5.92
C ASN A 381 0.31 -22.93 -6.16
N PRO A 382 -0.71 -22.85 -5.29
CA PRO A 382 -1.95 -23.62 -5.46
C PRO A 382 -2.71 -23.32 -6.76
N ASP A 383 -2.49 -22.15 -7.39
CA ASP A 383 -3.00 -21.84 -8.73
C ASP A 383 -1.88 -21.71 -9.79
N SER A 384 -1.11 -22.78 -9.97
CA SER A 384 -0.02 -22.83 -10.96
C SER A 384 -0.46 -22.61 -12.41
N ARG A 385 -1.76 -22.66 -12.71
CA ARG A 385 -2.32 -22.46 -14.06
C ARG A 385 -2.38 -21.00 -14.47
N HIS A 386 -2.80 -20.11 -13.57
CA HIS A 386 -2.97 -18.68 -13.89
C HIS A 386 -1.94 -17.79 -13.22
N SER A 387 -1.34 -18.27 -12.13
CA SER A 387 -0.38 -17.53 -11.34
C SER A 387 1.07 -17.79 -11.72
N SER A 388 1.93 -16.77 -11.64
CA SER A 388 3.39 -16.92 -11.80
C SER A 388 4.19 -15.90 -10.97
N PRO A 389 4.38 -16.15 -9.66
CA PRO A 389 5.16 -15.26 -8.81
C PRO A 389 6.62 -15.11 -9.27
N GLU A 390 7.24 -16.17 -9.81
CA GLU A 390 8.64 -16.10 -10.26
C GLU A 390 8.79 -15.17 -11.46
N ARG A 391 7.86 -15.23 -12.41
CA ARG A 391 7.88 -14.32 -13.57
C ARG A 391 7.50 -12.90 -13.20
N ALA A 392 6.56 -12.71 -12.26
CA ALA A 392 6.24 -11.38 -11.73
C ALA A 392 7.49 -10.72 -11.13
N TYR A 393 8.27 -11.47 -10.35
CA TYR A 393 9.55 -11.00 -9.82
C TYR A 393 10.59 -10.71 -10.92
N LEU A 394 10.78 -11.64 -11.86
CA LEU A 394 11.73 -11.46 -12.98
C LEU A 394 11.34 -10.32 -13.94
N GLY A 395 10.06 -9.94 -13.97
CA GLY A 395 9.55 -8.80 -14.73
C GLY A 395 9.96 -7.43 -14.17
N LEU A 396 10.53 -7.37 -12.97
CA LEU A 396 11.12 -6.15 -12.41
C LEU A 396 12.47 -5.86 -13.09
N THR A 397 12.42 -5.28 -14.29
CA THR A 397 13.62 -4.80 -14.96
C THR A 397 14.08 -3.47 -14.33
N ILE A 398 14.86 -3.54 -13.24
CA ILE A 398 15.38 -2.38 -12.49
C ILE A 398 16.63 -1.76 -13.15
#